data_AF-K2AJE7-F1
#
_entry.id   AF-K2AJE7-F1
#
_cell.length_a   1.000
_cell.length_b   1.000
_cell.length_c   1.000
_cell.angle_alpha   90.00
_cell.angle_beta   90.00
_cell.angle_gamma   90.00
#
_symmetry.space_group_name_H-M   'P 1'
#
loop_
_entity.id
_entity.type
_entity.pdbx_description
1 polymer ?
#
loop_
_entity_poly.entity_id
_entity_poly.type
_entity_poly.pdbx_seq_one_letter_code
_entity_poly.pdbx_strand_id
1 'polypeptide(L)'
;MDVLVSIGDSRGISAAQVALAWLLTRPAVSSLVFGGRTEAQFRDNFAAVSLKLTAEEVARLTEVSTIPLIYPYWHQRNFATERFSPADLALHQDFAVK
;
A
#
# COMPACT_ATOMS: atom_id res chain seq x y z
N MET A 1 0.19 -18.68 2.20
CA MET A 1 -1.06 -18.04 1.77
C MET A 1 -0.75 -16.57 1.51
N ASP A 2 -1.25 -16.01 0.42
CA ASP A 2 -1.04 -14.60 0.06
C ASP A 2 -1.62 -13.67 1.15
N VAL A 3 -0.90 -12.63 1.56
CA VAL A 3 -1.30 -11.72 2.65
C VAL A 3 -2.63 -11.03 2.36
N LEU A 4 -2.88 -10.65 1.10
CA LEU A 4 -4.14 -10.03 0.68
C LEU A 4 -5.33 -10.97 0.90
N VAL A 5 -5.16 -12.24 0.53
CA VAL A 5 -6.19 -13.28 0.68
C VAL A 5 -6.41 -13.58 2.16
N SER A 6 -5.35 -13.68 2.95
CA SER A 6 -5.46 -13.90 4.40
C SER A 6 -6.24 -12.79 5.11
N ILE A 7 -5.98 -11.52 4.77
CA ILE A 7 -6.72 -10.37 5.32
C ILE A 7 -8.17 -10.38 4.81
N GLY A 8 -8.36 -10.63 3.51
CA GLY A 8 -9.70 -10.71 2.90
C GLY A 8 -10.59 -11.74 3.57
N ASP A 9 -10.09 -12.98 3.71
CA ASP A 9 -10.82 -14.09 4.33
C ASP A 9 -11.19 -13.79 5.78
N SER A 10 -10.29 -13.16 6.56
CA SER A 10 -10.56 -12.79 7.96
C SER A 10 -11.69 -11.77 8.11
N ARG A 11 -11.94 -10.97 7.06
CA ARG A 11 -12.94 -9.91 7.03
C ARG A 11 -14.17 -10.25 6.17
N GLY A 12 -14.16 -11.39 5.49
CA GLY A 12 -15.21 -11.78 4.54
C GLY A 12 -15.29 -10.85 3.32
N ILE A 13 -14.16 -10.30 2.89
CA ILE A 13 -14.06 -9.36 1.75
C ILE A 13 -13.07 -9.90 0.71
N SER A 14 -13.12 -9.38 -0.51
CA SER A 14 -12.22 -9.85 -1.55
C SER A 14 -10.78 -9.34 -1.35
N ALA A 15 -9.81 -10.12 -1.82
CA ALA A 15 -8.41 -9.68 -1.87
C ALA A 15 -8.23 -8.40 -2.71
N ALA A 16 -9.08 -8.19 -3.73
CA ALA A 16 -9.08 -6.97 -4.53
C ALA A 16 -9.48 -5.75 -3.70
N GLN A 17 -10.50 -5.86 -2.84
CA GLN A 17 -10.89 -4.79 -1.92
C GLN A 17 -9.75 -4.41 -0.98
N VAL A 18 -9.05 -5.41 -0.42
CA VAL A 18 -7.88 -5.18 0.45
C VAL A 18 -6.76 -4.44 -0.30
N ALA A 19 -6.42 -4.90 -1.50
CA ALA A 19 -5.36 -4.31 -2.30
C ALA A 19 -5.65 -2.86 -2.69
N LEU A 20 -6.87 -2.59 -3.16
CA LEU A 20 -7.29 -1.25 -3.58
C LEU A 20 -7.37 -0.30 -2.38
N ALA A 21 -7.90 -0.74 -1.25
CA ALA A 21 -7.95 0.06 -0.03
C ALA A 21 -6.54 0.38 0.48
N TRP A 22 -5.62 -0.59 0.45
CA TRP A 22 -4.23 -0.35 0.82
C TRP A 22 -3.58 0.68 -0.11
N LEU A 23 -3.78 0.57 -1.43
CA LEU A 23 -3.21 1.49 -2.40
C LEU A 23 -3.71 2.95 -2.22
N LEU A 24 -4.97 3.12 -1.82
CA LEU A 24 -5.55 4.43 -1.49
C LEU A 24 -4.92 5.10 -0.25
N THR A 25 -4.26 4.34 0.63
CA THR A 25 -3.56 4.90 1.80
C THR A 25 -2.13 5.36 1.50
N ARG A 26 -1.61 5.11 0.30
CA ARG A 26 -0.20 5.33 -0.02
C ARG A 26 0.05 6.80 -0.36
N PRO A 27 1.08 7.45 0.23
CA PRO A 27 1.29 8.90 0.10
C PRO A 27 1.62 9.35 -1.32
N ALA A 28 2.23 8.48 -2.13
CA ALA A 28 2.62 8.78 -3.52
C ALA A 28 1.51 8.45 -4.54
N VAL A 29 0.33 8.02 -4.10
CA VAL A 29 -0.79 7.67 -4.97
C VAL A 29 -1.81 8.80 -4.95
N SER A 30 -1.90 9.54 -6.06
CA SER A 30 -2.85 10.65 -6.20
C SER A 30 -4.23 10.22 -6.72
N SER A 31 -4.28 9.15 -7.53
CA SER A 31 -5.49 8.61 -8.10
C SER A 31 -5.34 7.11 -8.33
N LEU A 32 -6.46 6.40 -8.25
CA LEU A 32 -6.54 4.96 -8.45
C LEU A 32 -7.41 4.66 -9.67
N VAL A 33 -6.81 4.04 -10.69
CA VAL A 33 -7.51 3.54 -11.86
C VAL A 33 -7.61 2.02 -11.75
N PHE A 34 -8.83 1.48 -11.78
CA PHE A 34 -9.08 0.05 -11.72
C PHE A 34 -10.11 -0.38 -12.78
N GLY A 35 -10.06 -1.66 -13.15
CA GLY A 35 -10.97 -2.25 -14.12
C GLY A 35 -11.63 -3.52 -13.60
N GLY A 36 -12.73 -3.91 -14.24
CA GLY A 36 -13.45 -5.16 -14.01
C GLY A 36 -14.07 -5.64 -15.32
N ARG A 37 -14.26 -6.95 -15.45
CA ARG A 37 -14.92 -7.56 -16.62
C ARG A 37 -16.43 -7.74 -16.40
N THR A 38 -16.88 -7.62 -15.16
CA THR A 38 -18.29 -7.79 -14.79
C THR A 38 -18.71 -6.71 -13.82
N GLU A 39 -20.01 -6.39 -13.82
CA GLU A 39 -20.58 -5.42 -12.87
C GLU A 39 -20.34 -5.82 -11.42
N ALA A 40 -20.41 -7.11 -11.10
CA ALA A 40 -20.14 -7.62 -9.76
C ALA A 40 -18.71 -7.27 -9.28
N GLN A 41 -17.71 -7.36 -10.16
CA GLN A 41 -16.33 -6.96 -9.83
C GLN A 41 -16.22 -5.45 -9.59
N PHE A 42 -16.94 -4.63 -10.37
CA PHE A 42 -16.95 -3.19 -10.13
C PHE A 42 -17.56 -2.86 -8.76
N ARG A 43 -18.74 -3.45 -8.44
CA ARG A 43 -19.40 -3.24 -7.15
C ARG A 43 -18.52 -3.66 -5.98
N ASP A 44 -17.84 -4.79 -6.10
CA ASP A 44 -16.88 -5.28 -5.12
C ASP A 44 -15.71 -4.30 -4.94
N ASN A 45 -15.04 -3.92 -6.04
CA ASN A 45 -13.91 -2.99 -6.02
C ASN A 45 -14.29 -1.61 -5.45
N PHE A 46 -15.49 -1.10 -5.72
CA PHE A 46 -15.95 0.19 -5.18
C PHE A 46 -16.04 0.21 -3.66
N ALA A 47 -16.38 -0.93 -3.03
CA ALA A 47 -16.43 -1.00 -1.57
C ALA A 47 -15.06 -0.84 -0.89
N ALA A 48 -13.95 -0.96 -1.64
CA ALA A 48 -12.61 -0.64 -1.15
C ALA A 48 -12.47 0.82 -0.69
N VAL A 49 -13.21 1.76 -1.29
CA VAL A 49 -13.15 3.19 -0.94
C VAL A 49 -13.62 3.46 0.50
N SER A 50 -14.53 2.61 1.01
CA SER A 50 -15.04 2.73 2.38
C SER A 50 -14.28 1.86 3.39
N LEU A 51 -13.35 1.03 2.91
CA LEU A 51 -12.60 0.10 3.74
C LEU A 51 -11.45 0.81 4.44
N LYS A 52 -11.45 0.77 5.78
CA LYS A 52 -10.30 1.19 6.59
C LYS A 52 -9.52 -0.03 7.04
N LEU A 53 -8.27 -0.12 6.60
CA LEU A 53 -7.30 -1.09 7.09
C LEU A 53 -6.76 -0.63 8.44
N THR A 54 -6.49 -1.59 9.32
CA THR A 54 -5.80 -1.36 10.58
C THR A 54 -4.32 -1.06 10.33
N ALA A 55 -3.66 -0.42 11.30
CA ALA A 55 -2.22 -0.19 11.22
C ALA A 55 -1.42 -1.49 11.05
N GLU A 56 -1.87 -2.58 11.69
CA GLU A 56 -1.24 -3.89 11.58
C GLU A 56 -1.37 -4.48 10.16
N GLU A 57 -2.54 -4.42 9.54
CA GLU A 57 -2.73 -4.89 8.17
C GLU A 57 -1.94 -4.05 7.17
N VAL A 58 -1.91 -2.73 7.35
CA VAL A 58 -1.08 -1.84 6.53
C VAL A 58 0.40 -2.22 6.68
N ALA A 59 0.88 -2.45 7.91
CA ALA A 59 2.26 -2.85 8.15
C ALA A 59 2.60 -4.20 7.48
N ARG A 60 1.74 -5.21 7.63
CA ARG A 60 1.91 -6.53 7.00
C ARG A 60 1.95 -6.44 5.47
N LEU A 61 1.05 -5.64 4.88
CA LEU A 61 1.00 -5.42 3.43
C LEU A 61 2.22 -4.65 2.93
N THR A 62 2.66 -3.64 3.68
CA THR A 62 3.89 -2.90 3.38
C THR A 62 5.10 -3.82 3.43
N GLU A 63 5.27 -4.63 4.48
CA GLU A 63 6.41 -5.54 4.63
C GLU A 63 6.58 -6.48 3.44
N VAL A 64 5.50 -7.13 2.99
CA VAL A 64 5.57 -8.05 1.84
C VAL A 64 5.69 -7.34 0.48
N SER A 65 5.36 -6.05 0.43
CA SER A 65 5.45 -5.24 -0.80
C SER A 65 6.77 -4.47 -0.89
N THR A 66 7.51 -4.32 0.21
CA THR A 66 8.76 -3.55 0.25
C THR A 66 9.86 -4.26 -0.54
N ILE A 67 10.37 -3.58 -1.55
CA ILE A 67 11.54 -4.00 -2.32
C ILE A 67 12.80 -3.32 -1.78
N PRO A 68 14.02 -3.87 -2.01
CA PRO A 68 15.26 -3.20 -1.62
C PRO A 68 15.36 -1.78 -2.17
N LEU A 69 15.82 -0.85 -1.33
CA LEU A 69 15.97 0.55 -1.71
C LEU A 69 17.12 0.69 -2.72
N ILE A 70 16.79 1.01 -3.97
CA ILE A 70 17.76 1.09 -5.07
C ILE A 70 18.57 2.40 -5.03
N TYR A 71 19.70 2.44 -5.74
CA TYR A 71 20.43 3.70 -5.96
C TYR A 71 19.59 4.66 -6.81
N PRO A 72 19.52 5.97 -6.52
CA PRO A 72 20.27 6.71 -5.49
C PRO A 72 19.59 6.76 -4.11
N TYR A 73 18.39 6.19 -3.95
CA TYR A 73 17.57 6.36 -2.76
C TYR A 73 18.19 5.82 -1.47
N TRP A 74 18.90 4.67 -1.50
CA TRP A 74 19.62 4.21 -0.31
C TRP A 74 20.75 5.17 0.09
N HIS A 75 21.43 5.77 -0.89
CA HIS A 75 22.52 6.70 -0.65
C HIS A 75 21.99 8.02 -0.08
N GLN A 76 20.90 8.53 -0.66
CA GLN A 76 20.19 9.70 -0.13
C GLN A 76 19.70 9.46 1.30
N ARG A 77 19.13 8.28 1.59
CA ARG A 77 18.71 7.92 2.95
C ARG A 77 19.87 7.87 3.95
N ASN A 78 21.05 7.44 3.53
CA ASN A 78 22.19 7.33 4.44
C ASN A 78 22.90 8.66 4.70
N PHE A 79 22.83 9.61 3.76
CA PHE A 79 23.69 10.79 3.79
C PHE A 79 22.96 12.14 3.63
N ALA A 80 21.66 12.15 3.35
CA ALA A 80 20.92 13.37 3.01
C ALA A 80 19.52 13.47 3.65
N THR A 81 19.21 12.67 4.67
CA THR A 81 17.91 12.68 5.37
C THR A 81 17.53 14.06 5.90
N GLU A 82 18.49 14.85 6.34
CA GLU A 82 18.27 16.22 6.85
C GLU A 82 17.68 17.17 5.78
N ARG A 83 17.80 16.81 4.49
CA ARG A 83 17.30 17.60 3.36
C ARG A 83 16.00 17.05 2.78
N PHE A 84 15.43 16.01 3.37
CA PHE A 84 14.22 15.39 2.85
C PHE A 84 13.02 16.32 2.98
N SER A 85 12.32 16.49 1.86
CA SER A 85 11.01 17.11 1.78
C SER A 85 9.90 16.08 2.07
N PRO A 86 8.64 16.52 2.23
CA PRO A 86 7.51 15.60 2.31
C PRO A 86 7.42 14.62 1.13
N ALA A 87 7.88 15.03 -0.06
CA ALA A 87 7.89 14.16 -1.24
C ALA A 87 8.92 13.02 -1.10
N ASP A 88 10.09 13.30 -0.51
CA ASP A 88 11.11 12.27 -0.25
C ASP A 88 10.61 11.27 0.81
N LEU A 89 9.93 11.78 1.84
CA LEU A 89 9.37 10.96 2.90
C LEU A 89 8.26 10.02 2.39
N ALA A 90 7.53 10.38 1.33
CA ALA A 90 6.52 9.52 0.73
C ALA A 90 7.09 8.15 0.25
N LEU A 91 8.36 8.12 -0.14
CA LEU A 91 9.10 6.87 -0.41
C LEU A 91 9.75 6.33 0.86
N HIS A 92 10.45 7.18 1.60
CA HIS A 92 11.37 6.75 2.65
C HIS A 92 10.69 6.32 3.96
N GLN A 93 9.41 6.66 4.18
CA GLN A 93 8.68 6.30 5.39
C GLN A 93 8.48 4.79 5.55
N ASP A 94 8.33 4.05 4.45
CA ASP A 94 8.09 2.59 4.50
C ASP A 94 9.37 1.79 4.71
N PHE A 95 10.52 2.45 4.57
CA PHE A 95 11.83 1.91 4.88
C PHE A 95 12.26 2.24 6.31
N ALA A 96 11.39 2.88 7.10
CA ALA A 96 11.64 3.15 8.50
C ALA A 96 11.56 1.86 9.31
N VAL A 97 12.66 1.60 10.03
CA VAL A 97 12.88 0.54 11.02
C VAL A 97 13.27 -0.83 10.45
N LYS A 98 14.57 -1.12 10.55
CA LYS A 98 15.03 -2.23 11.39
C LYS A 98 15.80 -1.63 12.56
#